data_AF-A0A8C6YPX2-F1
#
_entry.id   AF-A0A8C6YPX2-F1
#
_cell.length_a   1.000
_cell.length_b   1.000
_cell.length_c   1.000
_cell.angle_alpha   90.00
_cell.angle_beta   90.00
_cell.angle_gamma   90.00
#
_symmetry.space_group_name_H-M   'P 1'
#
loop_
_entity.id
_entity.type
_entity.pdbx_description
1 polymer ?
#
loop_
_entity_poly.entity_id
_entity_poly.type
_entity_poly.pdbx_seq_one_letter_code
_entity_poly.pdbx_strand_id
1 'polypeptide(L)'
;MPSVDSVKVAVRVRPFSQREKDAGSKCVISMNSNSTSIYDPRNPEHVKTFTFDLAFWSHSGFLKDKNGVLVPAGCNSYAGQVRLCAKAN
;
A
#
# COMPACT_ATOMS: atom_id res chain seq x y z
N MET A 1 -30.64 -10.92 1.27
CA MET A 1 -30.71 -9.52 1.74
C MET A 1 -29.45 -9.25 2.54
N PRO A 2 -28.44 -8.52 2.03
CA PRO A 2 -27.32 -8.12 2.88
C PRO A 2 -27.85 -7.05 3.85
N SER A 3 -27.69 -7.28 5.16
CA SER A 3 -28.12 -6.32 6.18
C SER A 3 -27.35 -5.01 5.98
N VAL A 4 -28.09 -3.91 5.94
CA VAL A 4 -27.61 -2.57 5.56
C VAL A 4 -26.84 -1.84 6.66
N ASP A 5 -26.34 -2.55 7.68
CA ASP A 5 -25.61 -1.99 8.82
C ASP A 5 -24.31 -2.77 9.13
N SER A 6 -23.47 -3.04 8.12
CA SER A 6 -22.11 -3.57 8.36
C SER A 6 -21.05 -2.50 8.11
N VAL A 7 -20.42 -2.03 9.18
CA VAL A 7 -19.22 -1.19 9.10
C VAL A 7 -18.09 -2.07 8.57
N LYS A 8 -17.48 -1.67 7.44
CA LYS A 8 -16.28 -2.29 6.90
C LYS A 8 -15.09 -1.36 7.07
N VAL A 9 -13.98 -1.90 7.54
CA VAL A 9 -12.74 -1.18 7.76
C VAL A 9 -11.72 -1.56 6.69
N ALA A 10 -11.14 -0.56 6.04
CA ALA A 10 -10.12 -0.73 5.02
C ALA A 10 -8.85 0.03 5.38
N VAL A 11 -7.70 -0.59 5.11
CA VAL A 11 -6.38 0.04 5.26
C VAL A 11 -5.64 0.09 3.94
N ARG A 12 -4.81 1.12 3.74
CA ARG A 12 -3.98 1.29 2.54
C ARG A 12 -2.57 1.71 2.91
N VAL A 13 -1.58 0.98 2.39
CA VAL A 13 -0.17 1.36 2.50
C VAL A 13 0.25 2.12 1.25
N ARG A 14 0.56 3.41 1.39
CA ARG A 14 0.99 4.28 0.27
C ARG A 14 2.48 4.11 -0.05
N PRO A 15 2.93 4.45 -1.27
CA PRO A 15 4.35 4.60 -1.56
C PRO A 15 4.99 5.72 -0.73
N PHE A 16 6.32 5.68 -0.62
CA PHE A 16 7.09 6.77 -0.05
C PHE A 16 6.95 8.07 -0.84
N SER A 17 6.75 9.15 -0.11
CA SER A 17 6.90 10.53 -0.58
C SER A 17 8.37 10.83 -0.88
N GLN A 18 8.64 11.90 -1.65
CA GLN A 18 10.00 12.29 -2.00
C GLN A 18 10.86 12.52 -0.75
N ARG A 19 10.33 13.23 0.25
CA ARG A 19 11.00 13.47 1.53
C ARG A 19 11.43 12.20 2.25
N GLU A 20 10.58 11.16 2.26
CA GLU A 20 10.89 9.89 2.92
C GLU A 20 11.99 9.13 2.18
N LYS A 21 12.02 9.22 0.85
CA LYS A 21 13.09 8.66 0.01
C LYS A 21 14.41 9.39 0.24
N ASP A 22 14.38 10.72 0.24
CA ASP A 22 15.57 11.55 0.44
C ASP A 22 16.20 11.32 1.82
N ALA A 23 15.36 11.04 2.83
CA ALA A 23 15.80 10.69 4.18
C ALA A 23 16.23 9.22 4.35
N GLY A 24 16.16 8.38 3.32
CA GLY A 24 16.50 6.96 3.39
C GLY A 24 15.59 6.16 4.32
N SER A 25 14.31 6.54 4.44
CA SER A 25 13.35 5.88 5.32
C SER A 25 13.07 4.44 4.89
N LYS A 26 12.93 3.53 5.86
CA LYS A 26 12.63 2.10 5.61
C LYS A 26 11.14 1.81 5.82
N CYS A 27 10.60 0.87 5.03
CA CYS A 27 9.19 0.52 5.13
C CYS A 27 8.98 -0.46 6.28
N VAL A 28 8.28 -0.01 7.33
CA VAL A 28 8.06 -0.79 8.55
C VAL A 28 6.75 -1.60 8.56
N ILE A 29 6.09 -1.67 7.40
CA ILE A 29 4.79 -2.32 7.24
C ILE A 29 4.96 -3.55 6.36
N SER A 30 4.40 -4.68 6.79
CA SER A 30 4.22 -5.88 5.99
C SER A 30 2.73 -6.20 5.92
N MET A 31 2.29 -6.78 4.80
CA MET A 31 0.88 -7.12 4.60
C MET A 31 0.79 -8.53 4.03
N ASN A 32 -0.06 -9.34 4.64
CA ASN A 32 -0.40 -10.68 4.16
C ASN A 32 -1.92 -10.80 4.07
N SER A 33 -2.45 -10.82 2.85
CA SER A 33 -3.90 -10.83 2.60
C SER A 33 -4.57 -9.65 3.33
N ASN A 34 -5.41 -9.93 4.32
CA ASN A 34 -6.14 -8.97 5.15
C ASN A 34 -5.41 -8.55 6.44
N SER A 35 -4.28 -9.19 6.74
CA SER A 35 -3.49 -8.93 7.94
C SER A 35 -2.35 -7.96 7.63
N THR A 36 -2.26 -6.88 8.39
CA THR A 36 -1.20 -5.88 8.29
C THR A 36 -0.36 -5.90 9.57
N SER A 37 0.94 -6.08 9.41
CA SER A 37 1.91 -6.12 10.52
C SER A 37 2.80 -4.88 10.49
N ILE A 38 3.03 -4.31 11.66
CA ILE A 38 3.93 -3.16 11.89
C ILE A 38 5.07 -3.65 12.77
N TYR A 39 6.32 -3.43 12.35
CA TYR A 39 7.49 -3.76 13.14
C TYR A 39 8.20 -2.50 13.65
N ASP A 40 8.74 -2.54 14.86
CA ASP A 40 9.57 -1.44 15.37
C ASP A 40 11.00 -1.59 14.83
N PRO A 41 11.53 -0.61 14.07
CA PRO A 41 12.91 -0.67 13.59
C PRO A 41 13.95 -0.64 14.72
N ARG A 42 13.58 -0.20 15.93
CA ARG A 42 14.45 -0.20 17.12
C ARG A 42 14.34 -1.46 17.95
N ASN A 43 13.24 -2.20 17.82
CA ASN A 43 13.00 -3.46 18.52
C ASN A 43 12.32 -4.48 17.59
N PRO A 44 13.10 -5.22 16.79
CA PRO A 44 12.57 -6.12 15.75
C PRO A 44 11.62 -7.21 16.28
N GLU A 45 11.77 -7.62 17.54
CA GLU A 45 10.92 -8.61 18.20
C GLU A 45 9.50 -8.08 18.48
N HIS A 46 9.32 -6.76 18.48
CA HIS A 46 8.03 -6.14 18.76
C HIS A 46 7.22 -5.91 17.48
N VAL A 47 6.55 -6.96 17.04
CA VAL A 47 5.65 -6.94 15.89
C VAL A 47 4.20 -6.82 16.36
N LYS A 48 3.46 -5.86 15.79
CA LYS A 48 2.02 -5.70 16.02
C LYS A 48 1.26 -6.03 14.74
N THR A 49 0.37 -7.02 14.82
CA THR A 49 -0.45 -7.46 13.68
C THR A 49 -1.90 -7.07 13.89
N PHE A 50 -2.50 -6.50 12.85
CA PHE A 50 -3.89 -6.06 12.81
C PHE A 50 -4.60 -6.69 11.62
N THR A 51 -5.86 -7.06 11.79
CA THR A 51 -6.67 -7.69 10.73
C THR A 51 -7.84 -6.78 10.38
N PHE A 52 -8.10 -6.60 9.08
CA PHE A 52 -9.13 -5.71 8.56
C PHE A 52 -10.00 -6.43 7.52
N ASP A 53 -11.15 -5.83 7.17
CA ASP A 53 -12.02 -6.37 6.11
C ASP A 53 -11.37 -6.25 4.73
N LEU A 54 -10.59 -5.18 4.52
CA LEU A 54 -9.85 -4.93 3.29
C LEU A 54 -8.48 -4.32 3.60
N ALA A 55 -7.44 -4.82 2.92
CA ALA A 55 -6.09 -4.27 3.04
C ALA A 55 -5.46 -4.09 1.66
N PHE A 56 -5.06 -2.86 1.35
CA PHE A 56 -4.54 -2.47 0.04
C PHE A 56 -3.04 -2.15 0.10
N TRP A 57 -2.24 -2.88 -0.66
CA TRP A 57 -0.82 -2.58 -0.82
C TRP A 57 -0.60 -1.71 -2.06
N SER A 58 -0.16 -0.47 -1.84
CA SER A 58 0.30 0.43 -2.91
C SER A 58 1.76 0.83 -2.73
N HIS A 59 2.56 0.12 -1.93
CA HIS A 59 3.90 0.57 -1.58
C HIS A 59 5.00 0.05 -2.52
N SER A 60 4.84 -1.19 -3.03
CA SER A 60 5.80 -1.84 -3.92
C SER A 60 5.07 -2.81 -4.86
N GLY A 61 5.80 -3.45 -5.78
CA GLY A 61 5.21 -4.41 -6.72
C GLY A 61 4.49 -3.73 -7.88
N PHE A 62 5.04 -2.64 -8.40
CA PHE A 62 4.57 -2.05 -9.65
C PHE A 62 5.62 -2.24 -10.73
N LEU A 63 5.22 -2.81 -11.86
CA LEU A 63 6.02 -2.76 -13.08
C LEU A 63 5.63 -1.49 -13.83
N LYS A 64 6.62 -0.77 -14.34
CA LYS A 64 6.37 0.33 -15.25
C LYS A 64 6.29 -0.28 -16.65
N ASP A 65 5.10 -0.25 -17.25
CA ASP A 65 4.93 -0.67 -18.63
C ASP A 65 5.62 0.32 -19.59
N LYS A 66 5.84 -0.09 -20.84
CA LYS A 66 6.43 0.72 -21.94
C LYS A 66 5.72 2.07 -22.15
N ASN A 67 4.46 2.16 -21.72
CA ASN A 67 3.61 3.34 -21.79
C ASN A 67 3.74 4.27 -20.56
N GLY A 68 4.64 3.98 -19.63
CA GLY A 68 4.85 4.75 -18.40
C GLY A 68 3.79 4.54 -17.31
N VAL A 69 2.86 3.60 -17.50
CA VAL A 69 1.81 3.24 -16.56
C VAL A 69 2.33 2.24 -15.52
N LEU A 70 2.03 2.48 -14.24
CA LEU A 70 2.33 1.54 -13.16
C LEU A 70 1.26 0.44 -13.13
N VAL A 71 1.63 -0.78 -13.49
CA VAL A 71 0.77 -1.97 -13.42
C VAL A 71 1.14 -2.82 -12.21
N PRO A 72 0.17 -3.45 -11.54
CA PRO A 72 0.44 -4.28 -10.38
C PRO A 72 1.18 -5.55 -10.80
N ALA A 73 2.26 -5.89 -10.09
CA ALA A 73 3.12 -7.04 -10.35
C ALA A 73 2.60 -8.34 -9.70
N GLY A 74 1.46 -8.29 -9.00
CA GLY A 74 0.86 -9.46 -8.34
C GLY A 74 -0.58 -9.23 -7.85
N CYS A 75 -1.23 -10.31 -7.39
CA CYS A 75 -2.67 -10.37 -7.05
C CYS A 75 -3.16 -9.38 -5.98
N ASN A 76 -2.27 -8.82 -5.15
CA ASN A 76 -2.66 -7.95 -4.03
C ASN A 76 -2.16 -6.50 -4.15
N SER A 77 -1.69 -6.10 -5.34
CA SER A 77 -1.16 -4.74 -5.55
C SER A 77 -2.23 -3.86 -6.18
N TYR A 78 -2.63 -2.79 -5.48
CA TYR A 78 -3.57 -1.80 -6.03
C TYR A 78 -2.78 -0.71 -6.76
N ALA A 79 -2.80 -0.75 -8.10
CA ALA A 79 -2.15 0.22 -8.98
C ALA A 79 -3.14 1.26 -9.49
N GLY A 80 -3.75 2.01 -8.58
CA GLY A 80 -4.56 3.17 -8.96
C GLY A 80 -3.67 4.38 -9.24
N GLN A 81 -3.16 4.53 -10.46
CA GLN A 81 -2.89 5.86 -11.00
C GLN A 81 -3.97 6.19 -12.02
N VAL A 82 -4.93 7.01 -11.59
CA VAL A 82 -5.62 7.93 -12.50
C VAL A 82 -4.52 8.59 -13.32
N ARG A 83 -4.66 8.59 -14.66
CA ARG A 83 -3.85 9.37 -15.60
C ARG A 83 -3.29 10.58 -14.86
N LEU A 84 -1.97 10.68 -14.73
CA LEU A 84 -1.34 12.00 -14.64
C LEU A 84 -1.87 12.71 -15.87
N CYS A 85 -2.92 13.53 -15.68
CA CYS A 85 -3.28 14.52 -16.65
C CYS A 85 -1.98 15.28 -16.84
N ALA A 86 -1.37 15.07 -18.01
CA ALA A 86 -0.14 15.73 -18.37
C ALA A 86 -0.38 17.21 -18.06
N LYS A 87 0.42 17.77 -17.16
CA LYS A 87 0.57 19.20 -17.09
C LYS A 87 1.34 19.56 -18.36
N ALA A 88 0.61 19.66 -19.46
CA ALA A 88 1.05 20.30 -20.69
C ALA A 88 0.89 21.81 -20.47
N ASN A 89 1.91 22.54 -20.91
CA ASN A 89 2.11 23.99 -20.76
C ASN A 89 0.86 24.84 -20.95
#